data_AF-A0A841HTN9-F1
#
_entry.id   AF-A0A841HTN9-F1
#
_cell.length_a   1.000
_cell.length_b   1.000
_cell.length_c   1.000
_cell.angle_alpha   90.00
_cell.angle_beta   90.00
_cell.angle_gamma   90.00
#
_symmetry.space_group_name_H-M   'P 1'
#
loop_
_entity.id
_entity.type
_entity.pdbx_description
1 polymer ?
#
loop_
_entity_poly.entity_id
_entity_poly.type
_entity_poly.pdbx_seq_one_letter_code
_entity_poly.pdbx_strand_id
1 'polypeptide(L)'
;MTHRIRRITVYRLLGIFLLAMLVGCQREPAHVATRQPLAGPPDRGLVLRVLLANLRIPLSSHASCKDIGTLPSDTTVGDYIAGFMAEQTTGQNSITTECPARTGHGYQCEVYLKHSDGDDEWGWGVGFEIAEDATLVPGSMRCLGAG
;
A
#
# COMPACT_ATOMS: atom_id res chain seq x y z
N MET A 1 -79.86 -10.05 -17.12
CA MET A 1 -79.31 -11.06 -18.05
C MET A 1 -78.08 -10.45 -18.73
N THR A 2 -76.88 -10.61 -18.14
CA THR A 2 -75.87 -11.67 -18.42
C THR A 2 -75.16 -11.53 -19.76
N HIS A 3 -73.94 -10.98 -19.75
CA HIS A 3 -72.67 -11.71 -19.99
C HIS A 3 -71.50 -10.72 -20.17
N ARG A 4 -70.61 -10.63 -19.16
CA ARG A 4 -69.29 -10.00 -19.30
C ARG A 4 -68.25 -11.10 -19.49
N ILE A 5 -67.62 -11.08 -20.66
CA ILE A 5 -66.63 -12.06 -21.12
C ILE A 5 -65.23 -11.68 -20.62
N ARG A 6 -64.61 -12.68 -19.98
CA ARG A 6 -63.19 -13.00 -19.76
C ARG A 6 -62.14 -12.11 -20.47
N ARG A 7 -61.21 -11.55 -19.69
CA ARG A 7 -59.78 -11.39 -20.06
C ARG A 7 -58.96 -11.69 -18.80
N ILE A 8 -58.56 -12.95 -18.62
CA ILE A 8 -57.25 -13.51 -19.03
C ILE A 8 -56.13 -13.04 -18.08
N THR A 9 -55.94 -13.91 -17.10
CA THR A 9 -54.90 -14.03 -16.09
C THR A 9 -53.56 -14.39 -16.74
N VAL A 10 -52.68 -13.43 -17.05
CA VAL A 10 -51.31 -13.76 -17.55
C VAL A 10 -50.21 -12.83 -16.97
N TYR A 11 -50.45 -12.15 -15.85
CA TYR A 11 -49.45 -11.22 -15.28
C TYR A 11 -48.91 -11.61 -13.89
N ARG A 12 -49.08 -12.86 -13.43
CA ARG A 12 -48.67 -13.26 -12.08
C ARG A 12 -47.49 -14.24 -11.98
N LEU A 13 -46.93 -14.73 -13.08
CA LEU A 13 -45.84 -15.72 -13.04
C LEU A 13 -44.47 -15.18 -13.48
N LEU A 14 -44.38 -13.96 -14.00
CA LEU A 14 -43.11 -13.37 -14.45
C LEU A 14 -42.41 -12.49 -13.38
N GLY A 15 -42.95 -12.41 -12.16
CA GLY A 15 -42.50 -11.47 -11.13
C GLY A 15 -41.51 -12.03 -10.10
N ILE A 16 -41.22 -13.33 -10.09
CA ILE A 16 -40.47 -13.97 -8.98
C ILE A 16 -39.02 -14.32 -9.36
N PHE A 17 -38.68 -14.43 -10.65
CA PHE A 17 -37.34 -14.86 -11.06
C PHE A 17 -36.30 -13.73 -11.24
N LEU A 18 -36.71 -12.45 -11.26
CA LEU A 18 -35.78 -11.33 -11.48
C LEU A 18 -35.14 -10.77 -10.19
N LEU A 19 -35.50 -11.29 -9.01
CA LEU A 19 -35.01 -10.76 -7.73
C LEU A 19 -33.72 -11.46 -7.22
N ALA A 20 -33.25 -12.52 -7.89
CA ALA A 20 -32.16 -13.36 -7.39
C ALA A 20 -30.75 -12.96 -7.86
N MET A 21 -30.60 -11.93 -8.71
CA MET A 21 -29.29 -11.53 -9.25
C MET A 21 -28.63 -10.34 -8.51
N LEU A 22 -29.22 -9.83 -7.43
CA LEU A 22 -28.66 -8.71 -6.65
C LEU A 22 -27.91 -9.12 -5.37
N VAL A 23 -27.73 -10.42 -5.12
CA VAL A 23 -27.17 -10.94 -3.84
C VAL A 23 -25.75 -11.52 -4.01
N GLY A 24 -24.97 -10.99 -4.96
CA GLY A 24 -23.67 -11.58 -5.35
C GLY A 24 -22.41 -10.81 -4.97
N CYS A 25 -22.50 -9.64 -4.34
CA CYS A 25 -21.34 -8.88 -3.85
C CYS A 25 -21.28 -8.94 -2.33
N GLN A 26 -21.23 -10.14 -1.75
CA GLN A 26 -20.77 -10.27 -0.38
C GLN A 26 -19.27 -10.03 -0.39
N ARG A 27 -18.85 -8.78 -0.13
CA ARG A 27 -17.48 -8.50 0.32
C ARG A 27 -17.25 -9.39 1.53
N GLU A 28 -16.34 -10.35 1.43
CA GLU A 28 -15.81 -11.03 2.61
C GLU A 28 -15.43 -9.95 3.63
N PRO A 29 -15.82 -10.10 4.92
CA PRO A 29 -15.38 -9.18 5.93
C PRO A 29 -13.85 -9.19 5.87
N ALA A 30 -13.25 -8.04 5.57
CA ALA A 30 -11.81 -7.89 5.62
C ALA A 30 -11.38 -8.47 6.97
N HIS A 31 -10.54 -9.50 6.94
CA HIS A 31 -9.90 -9.99 8.15
C HIS A 31 -9.19 -8.78 8.73
N VAL A 32 -9.77 -8.20 9.79
CA VAL A 32 -9.10 -7.18 10.58
C VAL A 32 -8.00 -7.94 11.27
N ALA A 33 -6.82 -7.97 10.65
CA ALA A 33 -5.63 -8.47 11.29
C ALA A 33 -5.52 -7.72 12.61
N THR A 34 -5.74 -8.43 13.72
CA THR A 34 -5.71 -7.84 15.05
C THR A 34 -4.34 -7.21 15.21
N ARG A 35 -4.30 -5.88 15.28
CA ARG A 35 -3.05 -5.13 15.39
C ARG A 35 -2.44 -5.47 16.74
N GLN A 36 -1.41 -6.30 16.72
CA GLN A 36 -0.72 -6.69 17.93
C GLN A 36 0.33 -5.61 18.22
N PRO A 37 0.38 -5.08 19.46
CA PRO A 37 1.38 -4.10 19.82
C PRO A 37 2.79 -4.62 19.58
N LEU A 38 3.69 -3.74 19.17
CA LEU A 38 5.11 -4.07 18.99
C LEU A 38 5.71 -4.55 20.33
N ALA A 39 6.21 -5.78 20.34
CA ALA A 39 6.91 -6.34 21.51
C ALA A 39 8.37 -5.87 21.63
N GLY A 40 8.87 -5.10 20.65
CA GLY A 40 10.23 -4.61 20.54
C GLY A 40 10.46 -3.89 19.21
N PRO A 41 11.74 -3.62 18.84
CA PRO A 41 12.06 -3.04 17.54
C PRO A 41 11.45 -3.85 16.39
N PRO A 42 10.87 -3.20 15.36
CA PRO A 42 10.32 -3.89 14.19
C PRO A 42 11.38 -4.74 13.48
N ASP A 43 11.03 -5.98 13.16
CA ASP A 43 11.86 -6.79 12.28
C ASP A 43 11.78 -6.31 10.83
N ARG A 44 12.73 -6.76 10.00
CA ARG A 44 12.84 -6.35 8.58
C ARG A 44 11.55 -6.63 7.79
N GLY A 45 10.89 -7.75 8.06
CA GLY A 45 9.68 -8.18 7.38
C GLY A 45 8.50 -7.27 7.71
N LEU A 46 8.38 -6.83 8.96
CA LEU A 46 7.37 -5.87 9.36
C LEU A 46 7.62 -4.49 8.73
N VAL A 47 8.87 -4.00 8.75
CA VAL A 47 9.23 -2.71 8.13
C VAL A 47 8.84 -2.69 6.66
N LEU A 48 9.22 -3.73 5.90
CA LEU A 48 8.87 -3.86 4.49
C LEU A 48 7.36 -3.98 4.28
N ARG A 49 6.65 -4.74 5.13
CA ARG A 49 5.18 -4.86 5.04
C ARG A 49 4.48 -3.52 5.22
N VAL A 50 4.93 -2.70 6.18
CA VAL A 50 4.39 -1.35 6.40
C VAL A 50 4.66 -0.46 5.19
N LEU A 51 5.89 -0.48 4.64
CA LEU A 51 6.20 0.26 3.41
C LEU A 51 5.30 -0.15 2.23
N LEU A 52 5.23 -1.45 1.95
CA LEU A 52 4.45 -2.00 0.83
C LEU A 52 2.95 -1.72 0.96
N ALA A 53 2.42 -1.70 2.19
CA ALA A 53 1.03 -1.34 2.44
C ALA A 53 0.72 0.15 2.18
N ASN A 54 1.76 1.01 2.08
CA ASN A 54 1.63 2.47 2.02
C ASN A 54 2.27 3.10 0.76
N LEU A 55 2.52 2.31 -0.30
CA LEU A 55 3.15 2.80 -1.54
C LEU A 55 2.35 3.92 -2.26
N ARG A 56 1.06 4.08 -1.99
CA ARG A 56 0.22 5.11 -2.63
C ARG A 56 0.38 6.51 -2.05
N ILE A 57 1.26 6.70 -1.07
CA ILE A 57 1.51 8.02 -0.50
C ILE A 57 2.09 8.94 -1.60
N PRO A 58 1.50 10.12 -1.84
CA PRO A 58 2.04 11.07 -2.81
C PRO A 58 3.42 11.57 -2.41
N LEU A 59 4.37 11.68 -3.35
CA LEU A 59 5.69 12.28 -3.08
C LEU A 59 5.57 13.74 -2.63
N SER A 60 4.52 14.44 -3.05
CA SER A 60 4.23 15.80 -2.60
C SER A 60 3.87 15.91 -1.10
N SER A 61 3.73 14.78 -0.37
CA SER A 61 3.37 14.80 1.05
C SER A 61 4.51 15.26 1.96
N HIS A 62 5.76 15.26 1.49
CA HIS A 62 6.92 15.67 2.29
C HIS A 62 7.93 16.45 1.45
N ALA A 63 8.51 17.51 2.02
CA ALA A 63 9.42 18.40 1.31
C ALA A 63 10.70 17.69 0.83
N SER A 64 11.18 16.68 1.56
CA SER A 64 12.35 15.89 1.13
C SER A 64 12.08 14.98 -0.07
N CYS A 65 10.81 14.83 -0.47
CA CYS A 65 10.39 14.07 -1.64
C CYS A 65 10.07 14.98 -2.83
N LYS A 66 10.49 16.25 -2.78
CA LYS A 66 10.29 17.19 -3.88
C LYS A 66 11.25 16.88 -5.03
N ASP A 67 10.72 16.81 -6.25
CA ASP A 67 11.47 16.64 -7.50
C ASP A 67 12.39 15.39 -7.51
N ILE A 68 12.01 14.36 -6.75
CA ILE A 68 12.67 13.05 -6.79
C ILE A 68 11.88 12.07 -7.65
N GLY A 69 12.53 10.97 -8.01
CA GLY A 69 11.98 9.95 -8.88
C GLY A 69 13.01 9.57 -9.92
N THR A 70 12.72 8.48 -10.62
CA THR A 70 13.48 8.08 -11.81
C THR A 70 12.87 8.69 -13.07
N LEU A 71 11.57 9.03 -13.04
CA LEU A 71 10.84 9.62 -14.14
C LEU A 71 10.06 10.87 -13.69
N PRO A 72 9.83 11.86 -14.58
CA PRO A 72 9.00 13.03 -14.27
C PRO A 72 7.54 12.69 -13.94
N SER A 73 7.09 11.49 -14.29
CA SER A 73 5.74 10.98 -14.01
C SER A 73 5.60 10.31 -12.64
N ASP A 74 6.69 10.17 -11.89
CA ASP A 74 6.66 9.54 -10.57
C ASP A 74 5.91 10.45 -9.59
N THR A 75 4.80 9.97 -9.04
CA THR A 75 3.92 10.78 -8.18
C THR A 75 3.75 10.20 -6.78
N THR A 76 4.11 8.93 -6.59
CA THR A 76 3.94 8.20 -5.33
C THR A 76 5.25 7.58 -4.84
N VAL A 77 5.29 7.22 -3.55
CA VAL A 77 6.38 6.42 -2.97
C VAL A 77 6.56 5.10 -3.74
N GLY A 78 5.47 4.51 -4.21
CA GLY A 78 5.49 3.33 -5.06
C GLY A 78 6.23 3.55 -6.37
N ASP A 79 5.98 4.66 -7.06
CA ASP A 79 6.67 4.99 -8.32
C ASP A 79 8.16 5.19 -8.08
N TYR A 80 8.52 5.96 -7.04
CA TYR A 80 9.91 6.18 -6.62
C TYR A 80 10.65 4.86 -6.33
N ILE A 81 10.07 3.99 -5.50
CA ILE A 81 10.66 2.69 -5.16
C ILE A 81 10.75 1.78 -6.38
N ALA A 82 9.69 1.73 -7.21
CA ALA A 82 9.67 0.88 -8.40
C ALA A 82 10.73 1.28 -9.43
N GLY A 83 10.92 2.59 -9.63
CA GLY A 83 11.97 3.13 -10.49
C GLY A 83 13.36 2.66 -10.07
N PHE A 84 13.74 2.88 -8.81
CA PHE A 84 15.05 2.45 -8.32
C PHE A 84 15.22 0.93 -8.27
N MET A 85 14.14 0.18 -8.01
CA MET A 85 14.20 -1.28 -8.14
C MET A 85 14.41 -1.72 -9.60
N ALA A 86 13.90 -0.98 -10.58
CA ALA A 86 14.09 -1.32 -12.00
C ALA A 86 15.54 -1.09 -12.46
N GLU A 87 16.26 -0.16 -11.84
CA GLU A 87 17.69 0.09 -12.11
C GLU A 87 18.61 -1.01 -11.56
N GLN A 88 18.11 -1.88 -10.66
CA GLN A 88 18.86 -3.00 -10.08
C GLN A 88 18.99 -4.19 -11.05
N THR A 89 19.69 -3.98 -12.17
CA THR A 89 19.81 -4.95 -13.27
C THR A 89 21.00 -5.90 -13.11
N THR A 90 22.20 -5.36 -12.91
CA THR A 90 23.46 -6.09 -12.68
C THR A 90 24.05 -5.75 -11.31
N GLY A 91 25.24 -6.27 -10.99
CA GLY A 91 25.91 -5.99 -9.73
C GLY A 91 25.32 -6.67 -8.48
N GLN A 92 25.76 -6.18 -7.32
CA GLN A 92 25.31 -6.59 -6.00
C GLN A 92 24.17 -5.66 -5.55
N ASN A 93 22.95 -6.18 -5.58
CA ASN A 93 21.76 -5.45 -5.18
C ASN A 93 21.30 -5.91 -3.80
N SER A 94 20.92 -4.98 -2.92
CA SER A 94 20.39 -5.31 -1.61
C SER A 94 19.28 -4.36 -1.15
N ILE A 95 18.43 -4.87 -0.28
CA ILE A 95 17.44 -4.07 0.46
C ILE A 95 17.81 -4.14 1.93
N THR A 96 18.10 -2.99 2.53
CA THR A 96 18.44 -2.89 3.96
C THR A 96 17.36 -2.14 4.70
N THR A 97 17.04 -2.60 5.91
CA THR A 97 16.11 -1.92 6.80
C THR A 97 16.79 -1.63 8.13
N GLU A 98 16.66 -0.42 8.62
CA GLU A 98 17.21 0.01 9.90
C GLU A 98 16.13 0.72 10.71
N CYS A 99 16.05 0.47 12.01
CA CYS A 99 15.15 1.20 12.91
C CYS A 99 15.98 1.82 14.05
N PRO A 100 16.73 2.90 13.76
CA PRO A 100 17.81 3.38 14.63
C PRO A 100 17.33 3.92 15.98
N ALA A 101 16.08 4.37 16.07
CA ALA A 101 15.57 5.04 17.26
C ALA A 101 14.11 4.68 17.55
N ARG A 102 13.80 4.57 18.86
CA ARG A 102 12.43 4.66 19.35
C ARG A 102 12.02 6.13 19.40
N THR A 103 10.83 6.44 18.93
CA THR A 103 10.22 7.77 19.02
C THR A 103 9.14 7.78 20.11
N GLY A 104 8.52 8.94 20.35
CA GLY A 104 7.35 9.03 21.24
C GLY A 104 6.11 8.27 20.70
N HIS A 105 6.13 7.86 19.43
CA HIS A 105 5.00 7.24 18.75
C HIS A 105 5.25 5.78 18.35
N GLY A 106 6.51 5.32 18.38
CA GLY A 106 6.89 3.97 18.01
C GLY A 106 8.36 3.90 17.62
N TYR A 107 8.67 3.49 16.38
CA TYR A 107 10.05 3.37 15.89
C TYR A 107 10.26 4.13 14.59
N GLN A 108 11.32 4.92 14.52
CA GLN A 108 11.78 5.50 13.27
C GLN A 108 12.54 4.43 12.51
N CYS A 109 12.10 4.15 11.29
CA CYS A 109 12.67 3.14 10.42
C CYS A 109 13.03 3.73 9.05
N GLU A 110 14.01 3.11 8.41
CA GLU A 110 14.55 3.47 7.10
C GLU A 110 14.65 2.20 6.27
N VAL A 111 14.33 2.32 4.98
CA VAL A 111 14.51 1.27 3.98
C VAL A 111 15.37 1.86 2.87
N TYR A 112 16.45 1.16 2.52
CA TYR A 112 17.31 1.52 1.40
C TYR A 112 17.36 0.40 0.36
N LEU A 113 17.27 0.79 -0.90
CA LEU A 113 17.66 0.01 -2.07
C LEU A 113 19.09 0.37 -2.38
N LYS A 114 20.01 -0.59 -2.33
CA LYS A 114 21.44 -0.39 -2.59
C LYS A 114 21.87 -1.17 -3.82
N HIS A 115 22.77 -0.58 -4.59
CA HIS A 115 23.41 -1.15 -5.75
C HIS A 115 24.93 -0.95 -5.64
N SER A 116 25.68 -1.95 -6.09
CA SER A 116 27.14 -1.88 -6.21
C SER A 116 27.58 -2.74 -7.39
N ASP A 117 28.10 -2.11 -8.44
CA ASP A 117 28.68 -2.77 -9.61
C ASP A 117 30.00 -2.08 -9.99
N GLY A 118 31.10 -2.52 -9.38
CA GLY A 118 32.41 -1.91 -9.57
C GLY A 118 32.46 -0.50 -8.98
N ASP A 119 32.57 0.51 -9.84
CA ASP A 119 32.61 1.92 -9.44
C ASP A 119 31.21 2.57 -9.40
N ASP A 120 30.15 1.85 -9.82
CA ASP A 120 28.77 2.31 -9.72
C ASP A 120 28.17 1.87 -8.38
N GLU A 121 28.20 2.78 -7.40
CA GLU A 121 27.62 2.56 -6.07
C GLU A 121 26.60 3.65 -5.75
N TRP A 122 25.39 3.22 -5.41
CA TRP A 122 24.33 4.12 -4.99
C TRP A 122 23.36 3.46 -4.01
N GLY A 123 22.75 4.29 -3.16
CA GLY A 123 21.67 3.89 -2.27
C GLY A 123 20.53 4.89 -2.28
N TRP A 124 19.30 4.44 -2.49
CA TRP A 124 18.11 5.28 -2.41
C TRP A 124 17.14 4.73 -1.38
N GLY A 125 16.56 5.61 -0.57
CA GLY A 125 15.73 5.15 0.55
C GLY A 125 14.54 6.01 0.90
N VAL A 126 13.71 5.43 1.76
CA VAL A 126 12.57 6.07 2.41
C VAL A 126 12.66 5.86 3.91
N GLY A 127 12.35 6.91 4.67
CA GLY A 127 12.24 6.90 6.11
C GLY A 127 10.80 7.10 6.53
N PHE A 128 10.38 6.44 7.60
CA PHE A 128 9.04 6.59 8.17
C PHE A 128 9.02 6.11 9.62
N GLU A 129 7.94 6.44 10.34
CA GLU A 129 7.72 5.94 11.68
C GLU A 129 6.66 4.83 11.68
N ILE A 130 6.94 3.74 12.40
CA ILE A 130 6.00 2.66 12.67
C ILE A 130 5.48 2.85 14.09
N ALA A 131 4.17 3.04 14.22
CA ALA A 131 3.47 3.18 15.49
C ALA A 131 3.48 1.88 16.30
N GLU A 132 3.16 1.98 17.59
CA GLU A 132 3.09 0.80 18.47
C GLU A 132 2.11 -0.27 18.00
N ASP A 133 1.07 0.08 17.24
CA ASP A 133 0.10 -0.86 16.67
C ASP A 133 0.54 -1.46 15.31
N ALA A 134 1.83 -1.35 14.99
CA ALA A 134 2.45 -1.83 13.77
C ALA A 134 1.92 -1.18 12.47
N THR A 135 1.42 0.06 12.55
CA THR A 135 1.00 0.85 11.40
C THR A 135 1.93 2.03 11.11
N LEU A 136 1.82 2.61 9.92
CA LEU A 136 2.53 3.83 9.57
C LEU A 136 1.99 5.01 10.38
N VAL A 137 2.86 5.79 11.02
CA VAL A 137 2.49 7.10 11.59
C VAL A 137 2.17 8.06 10.43
N PRO A 138 0.96 8.63 10.35
CA PRO A 138 0.58 9.51 9.25
C PRO A 138 1.53 10.69 9.10
N GLY A 139 1.93 10.99 7.86
CA GLY A 139 2.82 12.12 7.55
C GLY A 139 4.29 11.92 7.91
N SER A 140 4.68 10.78 8.50
CA SER A 140 6.09 10.50 8.83
C SER A 140 6.95 10.07 7.64
N MET A 141 6.31 9.75 6.51
CA MET A 141 6.99 9.30 5.29
C MET A 141 7.85 10.42 4.71
N ARG A 142 9.14 10.15 4.53
CA ARG A 142 10.14 11.04 3.96
C ARG A 142 11.07 10.29 3.04
N CYS A 143 11.61 10.98 2.06
CA CYS A 143 12.60 10.43 1.15
C CYS A 143 13.99 10.76 1.67
N LEU A 144 14.89 9.79 1.61
CA LEU A 144 16.24 9.86 2.20
C LEU A 144 17.28 10.37 1.20
N GLY A 145 16.93 10.42 -0.08
CA GLY A 145 17.84 10.82 -1.16
C GLY A 145 18.83 9.72 -1.53
N ALA A 146 19.81 10.10 -2.36
CA ALA A 146 20.95 9.27 -2.72
C ALA A 146 22.00 9.28 -1.61
N GLY A 147 22.51 8.10 -1.27
CA GLY A 147 23.73 7.88 -0.50
C GLY A 147 24.78 7.18 -1.33
#